data_AF-A0A0W0V711-F1
#
_entry.id   AF-A0A0W0V711-F1
#
_cell.length_a   1.000
_cell.length_b   1.000
_cell.length_c   1.000
_cell.angle_alpha   90.00
_cell.angle_beta   90.00
_cell.angle_gamma   90.00
#
_symmetry.space_group_name_H-M   'P 1'
#
loop_
_entity.id
_entity.type
_entity.pdbx_description
1 polymer ?
#
loop_
_entity_poly.entity_id
_entity_poly.type
_entity_poly.pdbx_seq_one_letter_code
_entity_poly.pdbx_strand_id
1 'polypeptide(L)'
;LGAMEANREAIKSMAACLVAALAGCSNGVPSRTIEQASVFSSEEMAAYEGSINLQAPVPLVTLARGANINVLHDTYGKDYWACYVRTANGVKGWVLCTALDYKRSTGT
;
A
#
# COMPACT_ATOMS: atom_id res chain seq x y z
N LEU A 1 6.84 -7.42 51.92
CA LEU A 1 5.85 -8.11 51.07
C LEU A 1 5.38 -7.31 49.84
N GLY A 2 5.93 -6.14 49.51
CA GLY A 2 5.44 -5.32 48.37
C GLY A 2 6.25 -5.36 47.07
N ALA A 3 7.39 -6.05 47.01
CA ALA A 3 8.29 -6.01 45.85
C ALA A 3 8.14 -7.19 44.87
N MET A 4 7.54 -8.31 45.28
CA MET A 4 7.34 -9.48 44.42
C MET A 4 6.05 -9.44 43.60
N GLU A 5 5.03 -8.66 44.04
CA GLU A 5 3.77 -8.50 43.29
C GLU A 5 3.89 -7.54 42.11
N ALA A 6 4.76 -6.53 42.18
CA ALA A 6 5.00 -5.59 41.07
C ALA A 6 5.59 -6.28 39.82
N ASN A 7 6.32 -7.40 40.00
CA ASN A 7 6.90 -8.16 38.89
C ASN A 7 5.90 -9.07 38.17
N ARG A 8 4.75 -9.38 38.77
CA ARG A 8 3.73 -10.22 38.12
C ARG A 8 2.90 -9.45 37.10
N GLU A 9 2.72 -8.15 37.33
CA GLU A 9 1.96 -7.25 36.45
C GLU A 9 2.77 -6.79 35.23
N ALA A 10 4.08 -6.59 35.38
CA ALA A 10 4.97 -6.23 34.26
C ALA A 10 5.08 -7.34 33.20
N ILE A 11 5.14 -8.62 33.62
CA ILE A 11 5.27 -9.77 32.73
C ILE A 11 3.97 -10.02 31.94
N LYS A 12 2.81 -9.70 32.52
CA LYS A 12 1.53 -9.76 31.80
C LYS A 12 1.39 -8.63 30.77
N SER A 13 1.96 -7.45 31.05
CA SER A 13 1.88 -6.30 30.16
C SER A 13 2.73 -6.47 28.88
N MET A 14 3.88 -7.15 28.96
CA MET A 14 4.69 -7.48 27.76
C MET A 14 4.08 -8.60 26.91
N ALA A 15 3.36 -9.56 27.51
CA ALA A 15 2.70 -10.63 26.76
C ALA A 15 1.46 -10.13 25.97
N ALA A 16 0.74 -9.13 26.48
CA ALA A 16 -0.40 -8.54 25.77
C ALA A 16 0.01 -7.75 24.52
N CYS A 17 1.20 -7.13 24.52
CA CYS A 17 1.74 -6.45 23.34
C CYS A 17 2.25 -7.43 22.27
N LEU A 18 2.67 -8.64 22.66
CA LEU A 18 3.15 -9.65 21.71
C LEU A 18 2.01 -10.41 21.01
N VAL A 19 0.82 -10.49 21.61
CA VAL A 19 -0.34 -11.21 21.05
C VAL A 19 -1.30 -10.30 20.27
N ALA A 20 -1.21 -8.97 20.43
CA ALA A 20 -1.98 -8.00 19.63
C ALA A 20 -1.35 -7.68 18.26
N ALA A 21 -0.20 -8.26 17.90
CA ALA A 21 0.48 -8.02 16.62
C ALA A 21 -0.14 -8.79 15.42
N LEU A 22 -1.10 -9.69 15.66
CA LEU A 22 -1.70 -10.55 14.62
C LEU A 22 -3.10 -10.12 14.20
N ALA A 23 -3.64 -9.03 14.77
CA ALA A 23 -4.91 -8.46 14.33
C ALA A 23 -4.70 -7.56 13.11
N GLY A 24 -4.50 -8.18 11.94
CA GLY A 24 -4.95 -7.60 10.67
C GLY A 24 -4.24 -6.32 10.19
N CYS A 25 -2.93 -6.18 10.38
CA CYS A 25 -2.19 -5.32 9.46
C CYS A 25 -2.31 -5.95 8.07
N SER A 26 -3.21 -5.44 7.24
CA SER A 26 -3.20 -5.68 5.79
C SER A 26 -1.89 -5.11 5.26
N ASN A 27 -0.82 -5.88 5.42
CA ASN A 27 0.50 -5.57 4.92
C ASN A 27 0.42 -5.85 3.43
N GLY A 28 -0.01 -4.83 2.67
CA GLY A 28 0.06 -4.89 1.22
C GLY A 28 1.46 -5.32 0.78
N VAL A 29 1.57 -5.83 -0.44
CA VAL A 29 2.84 -6.32 -0.98
C VAL A 29 3.81 -5.13 -1.10
N PRO A 30 4.95 -5.13 -0.39
CA PRO A 30 5.94 -4.08 -0.54
C PRO A 30 6.43 -4.05 -1.99
N SER A 31 6.48 -2.86 -2.57
CA SER A 31 6.90 -2.66 -3.96
C SER A 31 7.59 -1.29 -4.12
N ARG A 32 8.12 -1.04 -5.31
CA ARG A 32 8.77 0.21 -5.69
C ARG A 32 8.31 0.64 -7.06
N THR A 33 8.28 1.94 -7.29
CA THR A 33 8.08 2.49 -8.63
C THR A 33 9.32 2.23 -9.50
N ILE A 34 9.14 1.69 -10.71
CA ILE A 34 10.24 1.50 -11.68
C ILE A 34 10.42 2.70 -12.62
N GLU A 35 9.47 3.63 -12.60
CA GLU A 35 9.48 4.91 -13.29
C GLU A 35 8.77 5.98 -12.46
N GLN A 36 8.69 7.21 -12.97
CA GLN A 36 7.84 8.21 -12.33
C GLN A 36 6.38 7.78 -12.47
N ALA A 37 5.63 7.81 -11.37
CA ALA A 37 4.26 7.30 -11.35
C ALA A 37 3.33 8.26 -10.62
N SER A 38 2.11 8.42 -11.14
CA SER A 38 1.08 9.24 -10.51
C SER A 38 0.12 8.37 -9.71
N VAL A 39 -0.30 8.85 -8.54
CA VAL A 39 -1.33 8.21 -7.72
C VAL A 39 -2.62 9.02 -7.84
N PHE A 40 -3.71 8.37 -8.21
CA PHE A 40 -5.01 9.00 -8.45
C PHE A 40 -6.07 8.55 -7.43
N SER A 41 -7.15 9.32 -7.32
CA SER A 41 -8.23 9.02 -6.38
C SER A 41 -9.13 7.86 -6.81
N SER A 42 -9.19 7.55 -8.11
CA SER A 42 -9.98 6.44 -8.65
C SER A 42 -9.19 5.57 -9.64
N GLU A 43 -9.63 4.33 -9.78
CA GLU A 43 -9.12 3.38 -10.76
C GLU A 43 -9.23 3.94 -12.18
N GLU A 44 -10.39 4.51 -12.51
CA GLU A 44 -10.68 5.13 -13.80
C GLU A 44 -9.68 6.24 -14.15
N MET A 45 -9.32 7.10 -13.19
CA MET A 45 -8.32 8.14 -13.41
C MET A 45 -6.93 7.57 -13.68
N ALA A 46 -6.54 6.50 -12.98
CA ALA A 46 -5.28 5.82 -13.27
C ALA A 46 -5.30 5.13 -14.65
N ALA A 47 -6.44 4.56 -15.05
CA ALA A 47 -6.62 3.95 -16.36
C ALA A 47 -6.54 4.95 -17.52
N TYR A 48 -6.99 6.19 -17.29
CA TYR A 48 -6.95 7.26 -18.29
C TYR A 48 -5.70 8.15 -18.22
N GLU A 49 -4.70 7.81 -17.41
CA GLU A 49 -3.42 8.52 -17.40
C GLU A 49 -2.80 8.50 -18.82
N GLY A 50 -2.56 9.67 -19.39
CA GLY A 50 -2.00 9.81 -20.75
C GLY A 50 -3.01 9.71 -21.90
N SER A 51 -4.32 9.61 -21.62
CA SER A 51 -5.35 9.65 -22.66
C SER A 51 -5.33 10.99 -23.42
N ILE A 52 -5.32 10.92 -24.76
CA ILE A 52 -5.27 12.11 -25.64
C ILE A 52 -6.65 12.75 -25.88
N ASN A 53 -7.73 12.02 -25.60
CA ASN A 53 -9.10 12.43 -25.92
C ASN A 53 -9.91 12.82 -24.67
N LEU A 54 -9.29 12.77 -23.49
CA LEU A 54 -9.92 13.08 -22.21
C LEU A 54 -9.12 14.17 -21.49
N GLN A 55 -9.78 14.86 -20.58
CA GLN A 55 -9.09 15.78 -19.69
C GLN A 55 -8.08 15.00 -18.84
N ALA A 56 -6.85 15.51 -18.75
CA ALA A 56 -5.80 14.89 -17.96
C ALA A 56 -6.23 14.82 -16.47
N PRO A 57 -6.21 13.63 -15.84
CA PRO A 57 -6.58 13.49 -14.44
C PRO A 57 -5.56 14.21 -13.54
N VAL A 58 -6.05 14.77 -12.43
CA VAL A 58 -5.19 15.43 -11.44
C VAL A 58 -4.69 14.40 -10.41
N PRO A 59 -3.38 14.20 -10.27
CA PRO A 59 -2.85 13.24 -9.30
C PRO A 59 -2.97 13.76 -7.87
N LEU A 60 -3.19 12.83 -6.93
CA LEU A 60 -3.08 13.08 -5.49
C LEU A 60 -1.62 13.31 -5.09
N VAL A 61 -0.72 12.53 -5.69
CA VAL A 61 0.73 12.64 -5.49
C VAL A 61 1.46 12.05 -6.69
N THR A 62 2.60 12.64 -7.03
CA THR A 62 3.54 12.09 -8.01
C THR A 62 4.71 11.46 -7.27
N LEU A 63 5.01 10.21 -7.59
CA LEU A 63 6.09 9.41 -7.03
C LEU A 63 7.30 9.46 -7.96
N ALA A 64 8.48 9.74 -7.40
CA ALA A 64 9.74 9.56 -8.12
C ALA A 64 10.00 8.07 -8.40
N ARG A 65 10.81 7.77 -9.41
CA ARG A 65 11.36 6.42 -9.62
C ARG A 65 12.06 5.92 -8.34
N GLY A 66 11.81 4.68 -7.96
CA GLY A 66 12.39 4.03 -6.78
C GLY A 66 11.66 4.31 -5.47
N ALA A 67 10.56 5.07 -5.49
CA ALA A 67 9.75 5.36 -4.31
C ALA A 67 9.15 4.07 -3.73
N ASN A 68 9.24 3.91 -2.41
CA ASN A 68 8.65 2.78 -1.70
C ASN A 68 7.15 2.94 -1.54
N ILE A 69 6.41 1.87 -1.81
CA ILE A 69 4.96 1.78 -1.64
C ILE A 69 4.56 0.39 -1.12
N ASN A 70 3.30 0.24 -0.73
CA ASN A 70 2.68 -1.05 -0.51
C ASN A 70 1.48 -1.19 -1.45
N VAL A 71 1.43 -2.26 -2.24
CA VAL A 71 0.27 -2.62 -3.07
C VAL A 71 -0.75 -3.35 -2.21
N LEU A 72 -1.92 -2.75 -2.01
CA LEU A 72 -2.97 -3.29 -1.15
C LEU A 72 -3.84 -4.31 -1.88
N HIS A 73 -4.16 -4.04 -3.15
CA HIS A 73 -4.82 -4.95 -4.08
C HIS A 73 -4.66 -4.41 -5.51
N ASP A 74 -4.99 -5.23 -6.49
CA ASP A 74 -4.92 -4.90 -7.92
C ASP A 74 -6.20 -5.31 -8.65
N THR A 75 -6.46 -4.67 -9.77
CA THR A 75 -7.63 -4.92 -10.62
C THR A 75 -7.23 -4.90 -12.09
N TYR A 76 -7.81 -5.80 -12.87
CA TYR A 76 -7.67 -5.84 -14.33
C TYR A 76 -8.97 -5.32 -14.95
N GLY A 77 -8.86 -4.20 -15.65
CA GLY A 77 -9.89 -3.72 -16.56
C GLY A 77 -9.75 -4.36 -17.94
N LYS A 78 -10.52 -3.87 -18.91
CA LYS A 78 -10.50 -4.38 -20.29
C LYS A 78 -9.10 -4.34 -20.91
N ASP A 79 -8.41 -3.20 -20.76
CA ASP A 79 -7.13 -2.92 -21.42
C ASP A 79 -6.09 -2.30 -20.46
N TYR A 80 -6.30 -2.40 -19.15
CA TYR A 80 -5.38 -1.85 -18.14
C TYR A 80 -5.26 -2.72 -16.89
N TRP A 81 -4.16 -2.53 -16.16
CA TRP A 81 -3.90 -3.16 -14.87
C TRP A 81 -3.55 -2.08 -13.84
N ALA A 82 -4.43 -1.89 -12.85
CA ALA A 82 -4.31 -0.84 -11.85
C ALA A 82 -4.13 -1.41 -10.44
N CYS A 83 -3.28 -0.76 -9.66
CA CYS A 83 -2.88 -1.16 -8.32
C CYS A 83 -3.37 -0.10 -7.34
N TYR A 84 -4.13 -0.51 -6.32
CA TYR A 84 -4.44 0.35 -5.19
C TYR A 84 -3.31 0.29 -4.18
N VAL A 85 -2.66 1.42 -3.94
CA VAL A 85 -1.42 1.51 -3.19
C VAL A 85 -1.56 2.37 -1.94
N ARG A 86 -0.66 2.16 -0.99
CA ARG A 86 -0.37 3.08 0.11
C ARG A 86 1.08 3.53 0.00
N THR A 87 1.29 4.83 -0.14
CA THR A 87 2.61 5.48 -0.19
C THR A 87 3.26 5.52 1.20
N ALA A 88 4.57 5.79 1.24
CA ALA A 88 5.30 5.98 2.49
C ALA A 88 4.72 7.10 3.39
N ASN A 89 4.11 8.13 2.78
CA ASN A 89 3.48 9.24 3.49
C ASN A 89 2.01 8.96 3.85
N GLY A 90 1.52 7.73 3.67
CA GLY A 90 0.17 7.32 4.03
C GLY A 90 -0.92 7.64 3.00
N VAL A 91 -0.59 8.37 1.92
CA VAL A 91 -1.54 8.61 0.80
C VAL A 91 -1.93 7.28 0.17
N LYS A 92 -3.23 7.07 -0.03
CA LYS A 92 -3.78 5.90 -0.70
C LYS A 92 -4.46 6.30 -2.01
N GLY A 93 -4.30 5.49 -3.04
CA GLY A 93 -4.88 5.76 -4.35
C GLY A 93 -4.47 4.72 -5.38
N TRP A 94 -4.80 4.99 -6.64
CA TRP A 94 -4.62 4.10 -7.77
C TRP A 94 -3.45 4.52 -8.63
N VAL A 95 -2.66 3.56 -9.09
CA VAL A 95 -1.53 3.74 -10.01
C VAL A 95 -1.55 2.59 -11.02
N LEU A 96 -1.00 2.79 -12.21
CA LEU A 96 -0.78 1.68 -13.14
C LEU A 96 0.22 0.69 -12.53
N CYS A 97 -0.17 -0.59 -12.44
CA CYS A 97 0.69 -1.63 -11.88
C CYS A 97 1.97 -1.81 -12.70
N THR A 98 1.93 -1.50 -14.00
CA THR A 98 3.10 -1.56 -14.90
C THR A 98 4.18 -0.55 -14.55
N ALA A 99 3.85 0.51 -13.80
CA ALA A 99 4.82 1.48 -13.30
C ALA A 99 5.51 0.99 -12.00
N LEU A 100 5.19 -0.21 -11.52
CA LEU A 100 5.68 -0.79 -10.28
C LEU A 100 6.49 -2.06 -10.52
N ASP A 101 7.46 -2.34 -9.66
CA ASP A 101 8.05 -3.68 -9.49
C ASP A 101 7.09 -4.53 -8.65
N TYR A 102 5.92 -4.79 -9.21
CA TYR A 102 4.87 -5.58 -8.60
C TYR A 102 4.56 -6.77 -9.50
N LYS A 103 4.67 -7.96 -8.94
CA LYS A 103 4.20 -9.19 -9.57
C LYS A 103 3.05 -9.70 -8.74
N ARG A 104 1.90 -9.91 -9.40
CA ARG A 104 0.76 -10.56 -8.76
C ARG A 104 1.23 -11.93 -8.28
N SER A 105 1.24 -12.13 -6.96
CA SER A 105 1.48 -13.46 -6.40
C SER A 105 0.28 -14.32 -6.77
N THR A 106 0.41 -15.11 -7.83
CA THR A 106 -0.52 -16.22 -8.09
C THR A 106 -0.31 -17.18 -6.94
N GLY A 107 -1.18 -17.16 -5.92
CA GLY A 107 -1.17 -18.17 -4.87
C GLY A 107 -1.23 -19.54 -5.53
N THR A 108 -0.17 -20.32 -5.35
CA THR A 108 -0.16 -21.77 -5.62
C THR A 108 -1.00 -22.49 -4.60
#